data_AF-A0A924QYY5-F1
#
_entry.id   AF-A0A924QYY5-F1
#
_cell.length_a   1.000
_cell.length_b   1.000
_cell.length_c   1.000
_cell.angle_alpha   90.00
_cell.angle_beta   90.00
_cell.angle_gamma   90.00
#
_symmetry.space_group_name_H-M   'P 1'
#
loop_
_entity.id
_entity.type
_entity.pdbx_description
1 polymer ?
#
loop_
_entity_poly.entity_id
_entity_poly.type
_entity_poly.pdbx_seq_one_letter_code
_entity_poly.pdbx_strand_id
1 'polypeptide(L)'
;MFDFGNIKKSLANYGNTLKKMQLEIETLHREREDVVFAPPTRGDARAAMAAWVSTQATAYRASITVGVTELALNAAAIEDPKRFSEMVSRLPLVHKRVYGPVEGPVDLAICALMGDALVKAFDGVLEQIAWPSGALSVTDRKRRLEQIDARLVELLEGERKMLATAAEAGVHIDLVA
;
A
#
# COMPACT_ATOMS: atom_id res chain seq x y z
N MET A 1 -31.68 50.11 -22.54
CA MET A 1 -32.02 49.98 -21.11
C MET A 1 -31.07 48.96 -20.52
N PHE A 2 -30.34 49.29 -19.45
CA PHE A 2 -29.39 48.40 -18.80
C PHE A 2 -30.15 47.36 -17.95
N ASP A 3 -29.97 46.06 -18.21
CA ASP A 3 -30.74 45.00 -17.55
C ASP A 3 -30.01 44.46 -16.31
N PHE A 4 -30.13 45.21 -15.22
CA PHE A 4 -29.58 44.81 -13.92
C PHE A 4 -30.19 43.52 -13.36
N GLY A 5 -31.43 43.20 -13.75
CA GLY A 5 -32.13 42.01 -13.28
C GLY A 5 -31.46 40.73 -13.79
N ASN A 6 -31.11 40.70 -15.07
CA ASN A 6 -30.41 39.56 -15.67
C ASN A 6 -28.97 39.42 -15.17
N ILE A 7 -28.25 40.53 -14.96
CA ILE A 7 -26.90 40.51 -14.38
C ILE A 7 -26.91 39.90 -12.96
N LYS A 8 -27.85 40.31 -12.10
CA LYS A 8 -28.00 39.76 -10.75
C LYS A 8 -28.28 38.25 -10.75
N LYS A 9 -29.15 37.77 -11.65
CA LYS A 9 -29.44 36.34 -11.79
C LYS A 9 -28.22 35.55 -12.24
N SER A 10 -27.47 36.06 -13.22
CA SER A 10 -26.24 35.41 -13.70
C SER A 10 -25.19 35.30 -12.60
N LEU A 11 -24.98 36.36 -11.81
CA LEU A 11 -24.08 36.33 -10.65
C LEU A 11 -24.51 35.32 -9.57
N ALA A 12 -25.81 35.26 -9.27
CA ALA A 12 -26.33 34.28 -8.31
C ALA A 12 -26.15 32.83 -8.80
N ASN A 13 -26.45 32.56 -10.08
CA ASN A 13 -26.25 31.24 -10.69
C ASN A 13 -24.78 30.85 -10.69
N TYR A 14 -23.91 31.81 -10.97
CA TYR A 14 -22.47 31.63 -10.96
C TYR A 14 -21.96 31.25 -9.55
N GLY A 15 -22.33 32.02 -8.53
CA GLY A 15 -21.96 31.72 -7.13
C GLY A 15 -22.49 30.36 -6.66
N ASN A 16 -23.73 30.01 -7.03
CA ASN A 16 -24.31 28.70 -6.74
C ASN A 16 -23.52 27.55 -7.40
N THR A 17 -23.05 27.75 -8.63
CA THR A 17 -22.26 26.75 -9.36
C THR A 17 -20.90 26.57 -8.69
N LEU A 18 -20.21 27.66 -8.37
CA LEU A 18 -18.93 27.63 -7.68
C LEU A 18 -19.03 26.92 -6.32
N LYS A 19 -20.04 27.26 -5.52
CA LYS A 19 -20.31 26.61 -4.23
C LYS A 19 -20.58 25.11 -4.39
N LYS A 20 -21.33 24.73 -5.42
CA LYS A 20 -21.59 23.32 -5.72
C LYS A 20 -20.31 22.57 -6.08
N MET A 21 -19.43 23.16 -6.89
CA MET A 21 -18.14 22.56 -7.23
C MET A 21 -17.26 22.38 -6.01
N GLN A 22 -17.19 23.37 -5.11
CA GLN A 22 -16.42 23.27 -3.87
C GLN A 22 -16.93 22.16 -2.95
N LEU A 23 -18.25 22.06 -2.78
CA LEU A 23 -18.84 20.98 -2.00
C LEU A 23 -18.57 19.60 -2.62
N GLU A 24 -18.57 19.50 -3.94
CA GLU A 24 -18.21 18.27 -4.67
C GLU A 24 -16.72 17.93 -4.49
N ILE A 25 -15.82 18.93 -4.56
CA ILE A 25 -14.38 18.78 -4.29
C ILE A 25 -14.16 18.25 -2.86
N GLU A 26 -14.79 18.87 -1.86
CA GLU A 26 -14.67 18.43 -0.47
C GLU A 26 -15.20 17.00 -0.28
N THR A 27 -16.33 16.67 -0.90
CA THR A 27 -16.91 15.32 -0.88
C THR A 27 -15.94 14.31 -1.48
N LEU A 28 -15.36 14.61 -2.64
CA LEU A 28 -14.39 13.73 -3.29
C LEU A 28 -13.09 13.57 -2.49
N HIS A 29 -12.65 14.60 -1.77
CA HIS A 29 -11.51 14.47 -0.86
C HIS A 29 -11.79 13.50 0.28
N ARG A 30 -12.99 13.55 0.88
CA ARG A 30 -13.41 12.61 1.92
C ARG A 30 -13.57 11.20 1.37
N GLU A 31 -14.19 11.04 0.21
CA GLU A 31 -14.31 9.73 -0.47
C GLU A 31 -12.94 9.15 -0.82
N ARG A 32 -11.98 10.00 -1.23
CA ARG A 32 -10.60 9.58 -1.47
C ARG A 32 -9.96 9.05 -0.20
N GLU A 33 -10.13 9.75 0.92
CA GLU A 33 -9.62 9.34 2.22
C GLU A 33 -10.22 7.99 2.64
N ASP A 34 -11.54 7.83 2.50
CA ASP A 34 -12.24 6.57 2.78
C ASP A 34 -11.69 5.42 1.94
N VAL A 35 -11.41 5.64 0.65
CA VAL A 35 -10.85 4.61 -0.24
C VAL A 35 -9.39 4.28 0.12
N VAL A 36 -8.58 5.25 0.52
CA VAL A 36 -7.19 5.04 0.94
C VAL A 36 -7.13 4.19 2.22
N PHE A 37 -7.98 4.50 3.20
CA PHE A 37 -7.99 3.82 4.49
C PHE A 37 -8.91 2.59 4.54
N ALA A 38 -9.66 2.30 3.48
CA ALA A 38 -10.47 1.09 3.38
C ALA A 38 -9.59 -0.16 3.59
N PRO A 39 -10.00 -1.10 4.46
CA PRO A 39 -9.22 -2.31 4.70
C PRO A 39 -9.11 -3.15 3.41
N PRO A 40 -8.04 -3.93 3.23
CA PRO A 40 -7.95 -4.86 2.09
C PRO A 40 -9.02 -5.95 2.21
N THR A 41 -9.36 -6.60 1.09
CA THR A 41 -10.22 -7.78 1.15
C THR A 41 -9.52 -8.94 1.86
N ARG A 42 -10.30 -9.87 2.40
CA ARG A 42 -9.76 -11.12 2.97
C ARG A 42 -8.93 -11.89 1.94
N GLY A 43 -9.35 -11.88 0.68
CA GLY A 43 -8.61 -12.50 -0.43
C GLY A 43 -7.23 -11.87 -0.63
N ASP A 44 -7.15 -10.54 -0.63
CA ASP A 44 -5.87 -9.83 -0.76
C ASP A 44 -4.96 -10.08 0.45
N ALA A 45 -5.51 -10.12 1.67
CA ALA A 45 -4.75 -10.46 2.87
C ALA A 45 -4.16 -11.88 2.80
N ARG A 46 -4.96 -12.86 2.36
CA ARG A 46 -4.51 -14.24 2.14
C ARG A 46 -3.39 -14.30 1.10
N ALA A 47 -3.57 -13.61 -0.04
CA ALA A 47 -2.55 -13.54 -1.09
C ALA A 47 -1.25 -12.88 -0.60
N ALA A 48 -1.35 -11.80 0.18
CA ALA A 48 -0.20 -11.10 0.76
C ALA A 48 0.58 -11.99 1.75
N MET A 49 -0.13 -12.72 2.62
CA MET A 49 0.51 -13.67 3.55
C MET A 49 1.23 -14.79 2.80
N ALA A 50 0.59 -15.38 1.78
CA ALA A 50 1.21 -16.42 0.95
C ALA A 50 2.46 -15.90 0.21
N ALA A 51 2.38 -14.71 -0.38
CA ALA A 51 3.51 -14.07 -1.06
C ALA A 51 4.67 -13.75 -0.10
N TRP A 52 4.36 -13.30 1.12
CA TRP A 52 5.36 -13.06 2.16
C TRP A 52 6.07 -14.36 2.55
N VAL A 53 5.34 -15.43 2.87
CA VAL A 53 5.93 -16.75 3.19
C VAL A 53 6.83 -17.25 2.05
N SER A 54 6.36 -17.15 0.80
CA SER A 54 7.14 -17.56 -0.38
C SER A 54 8.42 -16.74 -0.56
N THR A 55 8.37 -15.43 -0.32
CA THR A 55 9.54 -14.54 -0.37
C THR A 55 10.57 -14.94 0.69
N GLN A 56 10.14 -15.16 1.93
CA GLN A 56 11.04 -15.57 3.01
C GLN A 56 11.65 -16.97 2.75
N ALA A 57 10.84 -17.92 2.27
CA ALA A 57 11.30 -19.24 1.89
C ALA A 57 12.39 -19.19 0.80
N THR A 58 12.20 -18.30 -0.19
CA THR A 58 13.15 -18.10 -1.29
C THR A 58 14.46 -17.48 -0.79
N ALA A 59 14.38 -16.44 0.05
CA ALA A 59 15.55 -15.80 0.65
C ALA A 59 16.39 -16.81 1.47
N TYR A 60 15.72 -17.66 2.24
CA TYR A 60 16.38 -18.72 2.99
C TYR A 60 17.10 -19.72 2.08
N ARG A 61 16.41 -20.24 1.06
CA ARG A 61 17.02 -21.18 0.10
C ARG A 61 18.23 -20.56 -0.60
N ALA A 62 18.14 -19.28 -0.99
CA ALA A 62 19.26 -18.55 -1.57
C ALA A 62 20.45 -18.48 -0.60
N SER A 63 20.21 -18.20 0.69
CA SER A 63 21.29 -18.16 1.70
C SER A 63 21.96 -19.52 1.92
N ILE A 64 21.20 -20.63 1.87
CA ILE A 64 21.79 -21.98 1.88
C ILE A 64 22.64 -22.22 0.65
N THR A 65 22.13 -21.89 -0.55
CA THR A 65 22.86 -22.06 -1.80
C THR A 65 24.20 -21.33 -1.78
N VAL A 66 24.23 -20.09 -1.29
CA VAL A 66 25.48 -19.33 -1.14
C VAL A 66 26.46 -20.07 -0.23
N GLY A 67 26.04 -20.47 0.97
CA GLY A 67 26.94 -21.13 1.91
C GLY A 67 27.41 -22.52 1.45
N VAL A 68 26.57 -23.30 0.76
CA VAL A 68 26.97 -24.57 0.14
C VAL A 68 27.96 -24.33 -1.00
N THR A 69 27.75 -23.29 -1.81
CA THR A 69 28.67 -22.91 -2.89
C THR A 69 30.02 -22.48 -2.34
N GLU A 70 30.05 -21.68 -1.27
CA GLU A 70 31.29 -21.31 -0.59
C GLU A 70 32.05 -22.53 -0.07
N LEU A 71 31.34 -23.50 0.51
CA LEU A 71 31.95 -24.76 0.97
C LEU A 71 32.51 -25.57 -0.20
N ALA A 72 31.76 -25.68 -1.31
CA ALA A 72 32.18 -26.43 -2.50
C ALA A 72 33.42 -25.81 -3.17
N LEU A 73 33.55 -24.48 -3.15
CA LEU A 73 34.69 -23.77 -3.74
C LEU A 73 35.94 -23.76 -2.85
N ASN A 74 35.82 -24.19 -1.59
CA ASN A 74 36.91 -24.11 -0.61
C ASN A 74 37.32 -25.52 -0.13
N ALA A 75 37.86 -26.33 -1.05
CA ALA A 75 38.25 -27.72 -0.80
C ALA A 75 39.20 -27.88 0.42
N ALA A 76 40.12 -26.92 0.62
CA ALA A 76 41.03 -26.90 1.76
C ALA A 76 40.34 -26.73 3.12
N ALA A 77 39.11 -26.20 3.14
CA ALA A 77 38.30 -26.11 4.36
C ALA A 77 37.56 -27.40 4.70
N ILE A 78 37.38 -28.31 3.73
CA ILE A 78 36.78 -29.64 3.94
C ILE A 78 37.77 -30.58 4.62
N GLU A 79 39.07 -30.41 4.35
CA GLU A 79 40.16 -31.25 4.91
C GLU A 79 40.55 -30.87 6.35
N ASP A 80 40.23 -29.65 6.80
CA ASP A 80 40.48 -29.18 8.17
C ASP A 80 39.16 -29.08 8.96
N PRO A 81 38.93 -29.96 9.96
CA PRO A 81 37.71 -29.95 10.78
C PRO A 81 37.41 -28.62 11.47
N LYS A 82 38.43 -27.81 11.81
CA LYS A 82 38.23 -26.49 12.43
C LYS A 82 37.69 -25.48 11.42
N ARG A 83 38.26 -25.45 10.21
CA ARG A 83 37.80 -24.58 9.12
C ARG A 83 36.43 -25.00 8.60
N PHE A 84 36.19 -26.31 8.50
CA PHE A 84 34.87 -26.85 8.18
C PHE A 84 33.83 -26.38 9.20
N SER A 85 34.11 -26.53 10.50
CA SER A 85 33.21 -26.08 11.56
C SER A 85 32.98 -24.57 11.53
N GLU A 86 33.99 -23.76 11.19
CA GLU A 86 33.85 -22.31 11.06
C GLU A 86 32.94 -21.94 9.88
N MET A 87 33.14 -22.56 8.71
CA MET A 87 32.31 -22.29 7.53
C MET A 87 30.87 -22.77 7.70
N VAL A 88 30.68 -23.97 8.26
CA VAL A 88 29.35 -24.51 8.56
C VAL A 88 28.64 -23.65 9.60
N SER A 89 29.36 -23.03 10.56
CA SER A 89 28.77 -22.09 11.52
C SER A 89 28.27 -20.77 10.92
N ARG A 90 28.63 -20.48 9.67
CA ARG A 90 28.10 -19.33 8.91
C ARG A 90 26.83 -19.68 8.14
N LEU A 91 26.47 -20.96 8.04
CA LEU A 91 25.19 -21.35 7.46
C LEU A 91 24.05 -20.90 8.39
N PRO A 92 22.93 -20.42 7.82
CA PRO A 92 21.81 -19.84 8.56
C PRO A 92 21.17 -20.81 9.58
N LEU A 93 21.38 -22.12 9.44
CA LEU A 93 20.90 -23.16 10.35
C LEU A 93 21.78 -23.39 11.58
N VAL A 94 23.05 -22.99 11.54
CA VAL A 94 24.01 -23.33 12.59
C VAL A 94 24.07 -22.18 13.57
N HIS A 95 23.06 -22.12 14.43
CA HIS A 95 23.02 -21.16 15.53
C HIS A 95 24.19 -21.38 16.47
N LYS A 96 25.13 -20.44 16.49
CA LYS A 96 26.17 -20.37 17.52
C LYS A 96 26.01 -19.10 18.35
N ARG A 97 24.95 -19.05 19.16
CA ARG A 97 24.90 -18.17 20.35
C ARG A 97 24.25 -18.91 21.51
N VAL A 98 25.06 -19.15 22.55
CA VAL A 98 24.65 -19.80 23.82
C VAL A 98 24.01 -18.77 24.78
N TYR A 99 24.20 -17.47 24.55
CA TYR A 99 23.63 -16.40 25.35
C TYR A 99 23.30 -15.18 24.48
N GLY A 100 22.01 -14.96 24.21
CA GLY A 100 21.49 -13.79 23.47
C GLY A 100 20.16 -14.09 22.80
N PRO A 101 19.32 -13.07 22.49
CA PRO A 101 18.13 -13.28 21.69
C PRO A 101 18.53 -13.95 20.36
N VAL A 102 17.66 -14.82 19.87
CA VAL A 102 17.87 -15.58 18.63
C VAL A 102 17.91 -14.59 17.45
N GLU A 103 19.08 -14.04 17.16
CA GLU A 103 19.35 -13.20 15.98
C GLU A 103 19.69 -14.07 14.76
N GLY A 104 18.88 -15.10 14.53
CA GLY A 104 19.00 -16.00 13.39
C GLY A 104 17.75 -15.92 12.51
N PRO A 105 17.87 -16.27 11.21
CA PRO A 105 16.75 -16.27 10.28
C PRO A 105 15.80 -17.47 10.51
N VAL A 106 15.44 -17.74 11.77
CA VAL A 106 14.53 -18.83 12.16
C VAL A 106 13.20 -18.65 11.44
N ASP A 107 12.69 -17.42 11.36
CA ASP A 107 11.46 -17.12 10.63
C ASP A 107 11.57 -17.50 9.14
N LEU A 108 12.74 -17.28 8.52
CA LEU A 108 12.97 -17.65 7.12
C LEU A 108 13.05 -19.18 6.96
N ALA A 109 13.71 -19.86 7.91
CA ALA A 109 13.81 -21.32 7.94
C ALA A 109 12.44 -21.96 8.11
N ILE A 110 11.61 -21.45 9.03
CA ILE A 110 10.23 -21.91 9.23
C ILE A 110 9.42 -21.66 7.95
N CYS A 111 9.53 -20.49 7.31
CA CYS A 111 8.86 -20.24 6.03
C CYS A 111 9.31 -21.22 4.93
N ALA A 112 10.60 -21.54 4.86
CA ALA A 112 11.13 -22.45 3.85
C ALA A 112 10.75 -23.91 4.05
N LEU A 113 10.67 -24.36 5.31
CA LEU A 113 10.42 -25.75 5.70
C LEU A 113 8.93 -26.05 5.91
N MET A 114 8.18 -25.08 6.43
CA MET A 114 6.78 -25.22 6.84
C MET A 114 5.84 -24.28 6.07
N GLY A 115 6.27 -23.72 4.95
CA GLY A 115 5.50 -22.68 4.22
C GLY A 115 4.04 -23.05 3.96
N ASP A 116 3.76 -24.24 3.45
CA ASP A 116 2.39 -24.68 3.18
C ASP A 116 1.55 -24.81 4.46
N ALA A 117 2.14 -25.30 5.54
CA ALA A 117 1.47 -25.42 6.83
C ALA A 117 1.21 -24.04 7.46
N LEU A 118 2.16 -23.10 7.32
CA LEU A 118 2.00 -21.71 7.74
C LEU A 118 0.89 -21.00 6.95
N VAL A 119 0.87 -21.14 5.63
CA VAL A 119 -0.19 -20.53 4.80
C VAL A 119 -1.57 -21.08 5.17
N LYS A 120 -1.69 -22.39 5.40
CA LYS A 120 -2.94 -22.99 5.90
C LYS A 120 -3.33 -22.50 7.29
N ALA A 121 -2.37 -22.36 8.20
CA ALA A 121 -2.62 -21.84 9.53
C ALA A 121 -3.09 -20.38 9.50
N PHE A 122 -2.45 -19.53 8.69
CA PHE A 122 -2.90 -18.17 8.46
C PHE A 122 -4.31 -18.14 7.89
N ASP A 123 -4.61 -19.02 6.94
CA ASP A 123 -5.95 -19.07 6.37
C ASP A 123 -7.02 -19.42 7.40
N GLY A 124 -6.76 -20.43 8.24
CA GLY A 124 -7.65 -20.80 9.34
C GLY A 124 -7.86 -19.66 10.35
N VAL A 125 -6.85 -18.82 10.59
CA VAL A 125 -7.00 -17.62 11.43
C VAL A 125 -7.84 -16.55 10.74
N LEU A 126 -7.60 -16.28 9.45
CA LEU A 126 -8.36 -15.28 8.67
C LEU A 126 -9.85 -15.62 8.57
N GLU A 127 -10.21 -16.91 8.57
CA GLU A 127 -11.60 -17.38 8.59
C GLU A 127 -12.31 -17.12 9.92
N GLN A 128 -11.57 -17.12 11.03
CA GLN A 128 -12.13 -16.90 12.38
C GLN A 128 -12.30 -15.41 12.70
N ILE A 129 -11.64 -14.52 11.95
CA ILE A 129 -11.70 -13.08 12.17
C ILE A 129 -12.92 -12.50 11.43
N ALA A 130 -13.75 -11.77 12.19
CA ALA A 130 -14.76 -10.90 11.61
C ALA A 130 -14.08 -9.84 10.75
N TRP A 131 -14.25 -9.95 9.42
CA TRP A 131 -13.58 -9.04 8.50
C TRP A 131 -14.24 -7.66 8.58
N PRO A 132 -13.47 -6.57 8.63
CA PRO A 132 -14.03 -5.23 8.71
C PRO A 132 -14.90 -4.93 7.49
N SER A 133 -16.01 -4.23 7.73
CA SER A 133 -16.89 -3.71 6.67
C SER A 133 -16.16 -2.65 5.83
N GLY A 134 -16.60 -2.45 4.59
CA GLY A 134 -15.97 -1.48 3.68
C GLY A 134 -14.64 -1.96 3.11
N ALA A 135 -14.33 -3.25 3.21
CA ALA A 135 -13.14 -3.82 2.59
C ALA A 135 -13.17 -3.65 1.06
N LEU A 136 -12.04 -3.21 0.52
CA LEU A 136 -11.89 -2.90 -0.89
C LEU A 136 -10.70 -3.67 -1.45
N SER A 137 -10.88 -4.26 -2.63
CA SER A 137 -9.78 -5.01 -3.24
C SER A 137 -8.66 -4.07 -3.65
N VAL A 138 -7.41 -4.55 -3.72
CA VAL A 138 -6.28 -3.72 -4.19
C VAL A 138 -6.56 -3.13 -5.58
N THR A 139 -7.15 -3.94 -6.47
CA THR A 139 -7.54 -3.52 -7.82
C THR A 139 -8.67 -2.48 -7.80
N ASP A 140 -9.72 -2.71 -6.99
CA ASP A 140 -10.83 -1.76 -6.88
C ASP A 140 -10.40 -0.44 -6.24
N ARG A 141 -9.51 -0.48 -5.25
CA ARG A 141 -8.91 0.70 -4.63
C ARG A 141 -8.21 1.55 -5.67
N LYS A 142 -7.32 0.94 -6.46
CA LYS A 142 -6.60 1.65 -7.53
C LYS A 142 -7.57 2.30 -8.52
N ARG A 143 -8.55 1.54 -9.01
CA ARG A 143 -9.55 2.04 -9.97
C ARG A 143 -10.36 3.20 -9.40
N ARG A 144 -10.82 3.10 -8.15
CA ARG A 144 -11.60 4.18 -7.51
C ARG A 144 -10.77 5.44 -7.29
N LEU A 145 -9.52 5.30 -6.85
CA LEU A 145 -8.61 6.44 -6.71
C LEU A 145 -8.37 7.14 -8.05
N GLU A 146 -8.14 6.39 -9.13
CA GLU A 146 -7.97 6.95 -10.47
C GLU A 146 -9.21 7.74 -10.92
N GLN A 147 -10.41 7.23 -10.64
CA GLN A 147 -11.67 7.92 -10.96
C GLN A 147 -11.86 9.21 -10.14
N ILE A 148 -11.60 9.14 -8.83
CA ILE A 148 -11.72 10.29 -7.93
C ILE A 148 -10.69 11.37 -8.30
N ASP A 149 -9.43 10.99 -8.50
CA ASP A 149 -8.35 11.91 -8.85
C ASP A 149 -8.63 12.58 -10.20
N ALA A 150 -9.14 11.85 -11.20
CA ALA A 150 -9.55 12.42 -12.48
C ALA A 150 -10.67 13.46 -12.32
N ARG A 151 -11.68 13.19 -11.48
CA ARG A 151 -12.79 14.10 -11.23
C ARG A 151 -12.35 15.34 -10.43
N LEU A 152 -11.45 15.17 -9.46
CA LEU A 152 -10.87 16.28 -8.70
C LEU A 152 -10.10 17.23 -9.62
N VAL A 153 -9.29 16.71 -10.54
CA VAL A 153 -8.58 17.53 -11.53
C VAL A 153 -9.57 18.35 -12.37
N GLU A 154 -10.61 17.71 -12.90
CA GLU A 154 -11.64 18.39 -13.69
C GLU A 154 -12.32 19.54 -12.91
N LEU A 155 -12.72 19.28 -11.66
CA LEU A 155 -13.41 20.26 -10.82
C LEU A 155 -12.50 21.41 -10.41
N LEU A 156 -11.24 21.14 -10.04
CA LEU A 156 -10.26 22.17 -9.67
C LEU A 156 -9.91 23.07 -10.87
N GLU A 157 -9.77 22.49 -12.07
CA GLU A 157 -9.60 23.28 -13.29
C GLU A 157 -10.83 24.13 -13.60
N GLY A 158 -12.03 23.56 -13.42
CA GLY A 158 -13.29 24.28 -13.61
C GLY A 158 -13.45 25.43 -12.63
N GLU A 159 -13.17 25.20 -11.35
CA GLU A 159 -13.17 26.22 -10.30
C GLU A 159 -12.18 27.35 -10.63
N ARG A 160 -10.95 27.01 -11.01
CA ARG A 160 -9.92 28.00 -11.37
C ARG A 160 -10.33 28.83 -12.58
N LYS A 161 -10.90 28.20 -13.62
CA LYS A 161 -11.40 28.89 -14.82
C LYS A 161 -12.53 29.84 -14.46
N MET A 162 -13.47 29.38 -13.63
CA MET A 162 -14.52 30.23 -13.09
C MET A 162 -13.87 31.43 -12.40
N LEU A 163 -13.10 31.24 -11.32
CA LEU A 163 -12.52 32.33 -10.55
C LEU A 163 -11.76 33.35 -11.42
N ALA A 164 -11.02 32.88 -12.44
CA ALA A 164 -10.37 33.76 -13.41
C ALA A 164 -11.38 34.62 -14.20
N THR A 165 -12.44 34.02 -14.75
CA THR A 165 -13.51 34.76 -15.45
C THR A 165 -14.24 35.75 -14.53
N ALA A 166 -14.44 35.42 -13.25
CA ALA A 166 -15.03 36.36 -12.29
C ALA A 166 -14.10 37.57 -12.04
N ALA A 167 -12.80 37.32 -11.87
CA ALA A 167 -11.81 38.38 -11.69
C ALA A 167 -11.71 39.29 -12.93
N GLU A 168 -11.71 38.73 -14.14
CA GLU A 168 -11.74 39.49 -15.40
C GLU A 168 -13.00 40.35 -15.53
N ALA A 169 -14.13 39.89 -15.00
CA ALA A 169 -15.39 40.64 -14.96
C ALA A 169 -15.45 41.69 -13.84
N GLY A 170 -14.39 41.83 -13.02
CA GLY A 170 -14.37 42.75 -11.87
C GLY A 170 -15.25 42.30 -10.71
N VAL A 171 -15.62 41.02 -10.65
CA VAL A 171 -16.45 40.44 -9.60
C VAL A 171 -15.54 39.76 -8.59
N HIS A 172 -15.44 40.34 -7.39
CA HIS A 172 -14.82 39.67 -6.25
C HIS A 172 -15.84 38.76 -5.59
N ILE A 173 -15.56 37.47 -5.57
CA ILE A 173 -16.39 36.47 -4.92
C ILE A 173 -15.73 36.17 -3.57
N ASP A 174 -16.31 36.74 -2.51
CA ASP A 174 -15.94 36.38 -1.15
C ASP A 174 -16.50 34.98 -0.86
N LEU A 175 -15.63 34.00 -0.99
CA LEU A 175 -15.89 32.64 -0.56
C LEU A 175 -15.86 32.63 0.97
N VAL A 176 -17.03 32.73 1.59
CA VAL A 176 -17.14 32.48 3.02
C VAL A 176 -16.88 30.99 3.24
N ALA A 177 -15.74 30.69 3.83
CA ALA A 177 -15.36 29.36 4.33
C ALA A 177 -16.32 28.87 5.41
#